data_AF-A0A951JQX7-F1
#
_entry.id   AF-A0A951JQX7-F1
#
_cell.length_a   1.000
_cell.length_b   1.000
_cell.length_c   1.000
_cell.angle_alpha   90.00
_cell.angle_beta   90.00
_cell.angle_gamma   90.00
#
_symmetry.space_group_name_H-M   'P 1'
#
loop_
_entity.id
_entity.type
_entity.pdbx_description
1 polymer ?
#
loop_
_entity_poly.entity_id
_entity_poly.type
_entity_poly.pdbx_seq_one_letter_code
_entity_poly.pdbx_strand_id
1 'polypeptide(L)'
;MNVQCTHCSTVFRVDPRKVPAAGVRVRCSICRGVFEISSSGSAEAQPAAASAPASQPASAPAAPAPSPAPAPTPTPTPTPTPAPTPAPTPAPAPTPTPAPAPAAAPAPPSGARPAPAPGASRSPFGASDPNAKARRLARALVSDIVTYHPERRDQALADGTLKREFMDEIKKSWEEYVGQVGADAARSTPHFRDALNDILAKGQQVF
;
A
#
# COMPACT_ATOMS: atom_id res chain seq x y z
N MET A 1 -0.13 -26.06 -18.99
CA MET A 1 -1.44 -25.68 -19.53
C MET A 1 -1.70 -24.21 -19.27
N ASN A 2 -2.43 -23.54 -20.15
CA ASN A 2 -2.84 -22.15 -19.95
C ASN A 2 -4.22 -22.14 -19.31
N VAL A 3 -4.41 -21.30 -18.30
CA VAL A 3 -5.69 -21.19 -17.59
C VAL A 3 -6.08 -19.73 -17.48
N GLN A 4 -7.34 -19.43 -17.77
CA GLN A 4 -7.88 -18.08 -17.73
C GLN A 4 -8.66 -17.85 -16.43
N CYS A 5 -8.42 -16.72 -15.77
CA CYS A 5 -9.23 -16.31 -14.62
C CYS A 5 -10.62 -15.88 -15.08
N THR A 6 -11.67 -16.37 -14.42
CA THR A 6 -13.08 -16.05 -14.69
C THR A 6 -13.49 -14.63 -14.29
N HIS A 7 -12.68 -13.92 -13.49
CA HIS A 7 -12.99 -12.59 -12.97
C HIS A 7 -12.31 -11.45 -13.74
N CYS A 8 -11.09 -11.66 -14.23
CA CYS A 8 -10.31 -10.62 -14.91
C CYS A 8 -9.75 -11.05 -16.27
N SER A 9 -10.12 -12.24 -16.74
CA SER A 9 -9.72 -12.79 -18.04
C SER A 9 -8.20 -12.95 -18.27
N THR A 10 -7.38 -12.79 -17.22
CA THR A 10 -5.92 -12.95 -17.34
C THR A 10 -5.53 -14.43 -17.50
N VAL A 11 -4.57 -14.70 -18.38
CA VAL A 11 -4.08 -16.04 -18.71
C VAL A 11 -2.81 -16.36 -17.92
N PHE A 12 -2.84 -17.46 -17.17
CA PHE A 12 -1.72 -17.98 -16.38
C PHE A 12 -1.19 -19.28 -17.00
N ARG A 13 0.13 -19.44 -17.02
CA ARG A 13 0.77 -20.73 -17.35
C ARG A 13 0.93 -21.55 -16.09
N VAL A 14 0.19 -22.66 -16.01
CA VAL A 14 0.19 -23.59 -14.87
C VAL A 14 0.75 -24.93 -15.32
N ASP A 15 1.64 -25.51 -14.50
CA ASP A 15 2.16 -26.85 -14.76
C ASP A 15 1.05 -27.90 -14.59
N PRO A 16 0.77 -28.73 -15.61
CA PRO A 16 -0.31 -29.73 -15.55
C PRO A 16 -0.07 -30.82 -14.50
N ARG A 17 1.19 -31.03 -14.06
CA ARG A 17 1.54 -31.96 -12.98
C ARG A 17 1.11 -31.45 -11.59
N LYS A 18 0.82 -30.16 -11.44
CA LYS A 18 0.40 -29.54 -10.19
C LYS A 18 -1.12 -29.38 -10.08
N VAL A 19 -1.85 -29.68 -11.15
CA VAL A 19 -3.31 -29.57 -11.20
C VAL A 19 -3.90 -31.00 -11.11
N PRO A 20 -4.55 -31.36 -10.00
CA PRO A 20 -5.20 -32.66 -9.89
C PRO A 20 -6.40 -32.74 -10.86
N ALA A 21 -6.69 -33.94 -11.36
CA ALA A 21 -7.82 -34.18 -12.26
C ALA A 21 -9.19 -33.83 -11.62
N ALA A 22 -9.27 -33.89 -10.28
CA ALA A 22 -10.44 -33.50 -9.50
C ALA A 22 -10.70 -31.98 -9.46
N GLY A 23 -9.78 -31.18 -10.01
CA GLY A 23 -9.84 -29.72 -9.92
C GLY A 23 -9.19 -29.18 -8.64
N VAL A 24 -8.70 -27.95 -8.72
CA VAL A 24 -8.13 -27.23 -7.57
C VAL A 24 -8.63 -25.78 -7.56
N ARG A 25 -9.05 -25.30 -6.38
CA ARG A 25 -9.36 -23.89 -6.16
C ARG A 25 -8.07 -23.09 -6.04
N VAL A 26 -7.90 -22.11 -6.91
CA VAL A 26 -6.75 -21.20 -6.88
C VAL A 26 -7.22 -19.76 -6.78
N ARG A 27 -6.36 -18.91 -6.20
CA ARG A 27 -6.58 -17.47 -6.14
C ARG A 27 -5.83 -16.78 -7.29
N CYS A 28 -6.50 -15.90 -8.00
CA CYS A 28 -5.86 -15.03 -8.99
C CYS A 28 -4.92 -14.04 -8.28
N SER A 29 -3.68 -13.89 -8.75
CA SER A 29 -2.73 -12.90 -8.21
C SER A 29 -3.06 -11.45 -8.57
N ILE A 30 -3.97 -11.24 -9.52
CA ILE A 30 -4.29 -9.92 -10.08
C ILE A 30 -5.56 -9.35 -9.46
N CYS A 31 -6.65 -10.12 -9.51
CA CYS A 31 -7.95 -9.68 -9.00
C CYS A 31 -8.35 -10.35 -7.68
N ARG A 32 -7.52 -11.24 -7.13
CA ARG A 32 -7.80 -12.02 -5.90
C ARG A 32 -9.04 -12.92 -5.94
N GLY A 33 -9.75 -12.99 -7.07
CA GLY A 33 -10.85 -13.90 -7.29
C GLY A 33 -10.42 -15.37 -7.20
N VAL A 34 -11.22 -16.19 -6.52
CA VAL A 34 -10.99 -17.63 -6.36
C VAL A 34 -11.76 -18.36 -7.45
N PHE A 35 -11.07 -19.16 -8.26
CA PHE A 35 -11.66 -19.92 -9.35
C PHE A 35 -11.11 -21.35 -9.39
N GLU A 36 -11.87 -22.27 -9.98
CA GLU A 36 -11.48 -23.67 -10.11
C GLU A 36 -10.74 -23.92 -11.42
N ILE A 37 -9.63 -24.65 -11.31
CA ILE A 37 -8.87 -25.11 -12.45
C ILE A 37 -8.94 -26.63 -12.47
N SER A 38 -9.51 -27.17 -13.53
CA SER A 38 -9.46 -28.60 -13.84
C SER A 38 -8.49 -28.81 -15.00
N SER A 39 -7.74 -29.92 -15.00
CA SER A 39 -6.76 -30.24 -16.05
C SER A 39 -7.39 -30.42 -17.45
N SER A 40 -8.71 -30.49 -17.53
CA SER A 40 -9.50 -30.44 -18.75
C SER A 40 -9.79 -28.99 -19.15
N GLY A 41 -8.97 -28.45 -20.05
CA GLY A 41 -9.35 -27.26 -20.82
C GLY A 41 -10.67 -27.50 -21.56
N SER A 42 -11.49 -26.45 -21.66
CA SER A 42 -12.82 -26.44 -22.27
C SER A 42 -12.88 -27.17 -23.63
N ALA A 43 -13.58 -28.29 -23.66
CA ALA A 43 -14.31 -28.74 -24.84
C ALA A 43 -15.79 -28.72 -24.45
N GLU A 44 -16.51 -27.83 -25.13
CA GLU A 44 -17.96 -27.63 -25.14
C GLU A 44 -18.71 -28.95 -25.42
N ALA A 45 -19.63 -29.34 -24.52
CA ALA A 45 -20.96 -29.94 -24.80
C ALA A 45 -21.56 -30.63 -23.55
N GLN A 46 -22.58 -30.01 -22.97
CA GLN A 46 -23.71 -30.66 -22.27
C GLN A 46 -24.82 -30.95 -23.32
N PRO A 47 -25.88 -31.79 -23.10
CA PRO A 47 -26.27 -32.51 -21.88
C PRO A 47 -26.86 -33.97 -22.06
N ALA A 48 -27.10 -34.62 -20.92
CA ALA A 48 -28.18 -35.57 -20.55
C ALA A 48 -28.57 -36.78 -21.42
N ALA A 49 -28.45 -37.98 -20.84
CA ALA A 49 -29.51 -39.01 -20.89
C ALA A 49 -29.37 -40.02 -19.72
N ALA A 50 -30.52 -40.36 -19.16
CA ALA A 50 -30.74 -41.20 -18.00
C ALA A 50 -30.42 -42.69 -18.20
N SER A 51 -30.05 -43.39 -17.13
CA SER A 51 -30.81 -44.54 -16.56
C SER A 51 -30.01 -45.26 -15.46
N ALA A 52 -30.67 -45.50 -14.32
CA ALA A 52 -30.30 -46.48 -13.29
C ALA A 52 -30.87 -47.88 -13.68
N PRO A 53 -30.78 -48.98 -12.87
CA PRO A 53 -29.88 -49.33 -11.76
C PRO A 53 -29.27 -50.77 -11.90
N ALA A 54 -28.63 -51.24 -10.82
CA ALA A 54 -28.43 -52.63 -10.39
C ALA A 54 -27.21 -53.42 -10.92
N SER A 55 -26.28 -53.75 -10.01
CA SER A 55 -26.13 -55.12 -9.49
C SER A 55 -24.97 -55.20 -8.49
N GLN A 56 -25.29 -55.50 -7.23
CA GLN A 56 -24.31 -56.00 -6.26
C GLN A 56 -24.05 -57.49 -6.52
N PRO A 57 -22.84 -57.97 -6.27
CA PRO A 57 -22.72 -59.21 -5.50
C PRO A 57 -21.84 -59.04 -4.26
N ALA A 58 -22.36 -59.56 -3.16
CA ALA A 58 -21.65 -59.79 -1.90
C ALA A 58 -20.61 -60.91 -2.07
N SER A 59 -19.44 -60.77 -1.40
CA SER A 59 -18.81 -61.80 -0.55
C SER A 59 -17.33 -61.49 -0.31
N ALA A 60 -16.97 -61.33 0.98
CA ALA A 60 -15.87 -62.01 1.68
C ALA A 60 -15.38 -61.15 2.87
N PRO A 61 -15.29 -61.71 4.10
CA PRO A 61 -14.67 -61.01 5.23
C PRO A 61 -13.14 -60.98 5.04
N ALA A 62 -12.57 -59.78 4.93
CA ALA A 62 -11.12 -59.57 4.95
C ALA A 62 -10.59 -59.71 6.39
N ALA A 63 -9.49 -60.45 6.54
CA ALA A 63 -8.75 -60.61 7.78
C ALA A 63 -8.24 -59.26 8.33
N PRO A 64 -8.10 -59.09 9.66
CA PRO A 64 -7.62 -57.85 10.24
C PRO A 64 -6.15 -57.59 9.87
N ALA A 65 -5.87 -56.39 9.35
CA ALA A 65 -4.53 -55.92 9.04
C ALA A 65 -3.73 -55.62 10.32
N PRO A 66 -2.40 -55.86 10.35
CA PRO A 66 -1.57 -55.56 11.51
C PRO A 66 -1.47 -54.05 11.76
N SER A 67 -1.50 -53.67 13.04
CA SER A 67 -1.42 -52.29 13.53
C SER A 67 -0.14 -51.58 13.06
N PRO A 68 -0.21 -50.33 12.57
CA PRO A 68 0.98 -49.58 12.19
C PRO A 68 1.83 -49.23 13.43
N ALA A 69 3.15 -49.34 13.26
CA ALA A 69 4.14 -49.00 14.29
C ALA A 69 4.11 -47.51 14.65
N PRO A 70 4.43 -47.13 15.91
CA PRO A 70 4.41 -45.73 16.33
C PRO A 70 5.46 -44.90 15.57
N ALA A 71 5.04 -43.72 15.12
CA ALA A 71 5.88 -42.77 14.40
C ALA A 71 6.98 -42.19 15.32
N PRO A 72 8.19 -41.92 14.80
CA PRO A 72 9.28 -41.35 15.59
C PRO A 72 8.95 -39.93 16.05
N THR A 73 9.22 -39.66 17.33
CA THR A 73 9.02 -38.38 17.99
C THR A 73 9.96 -37.32 17.40
N PRO A 74 9.45 -36.16 16.91
CA PRO A 74 10.31 -35.08 16.42
C PRO A 74 11.20 -34.50 17.51
N THR A 75 12.50 -34.41 17.23
CA THR A 75 13.53 -33.81 18.07
C THR A 75 13.29 -32.29 18.20
N PRO A 76 13.41 -31.70 19.40
CA PRO A 76 13.18 -30.27 19.59
C PRO A 76 14.22 -29.43 18.83
N THR A 77 13.73 -28.44 18.08
CA THR A 77 14.54 -27.47 17.36
C THR A 77 15.18 -26.48 18.36
N PRO A 78 16.49 -26.19 18.25
CA PRO A 78 17.15 -25.26 19.16
C PRO A 78 16.59 -23.83 19.03
N THR A 79 16.34 -23.22 20.19
CA THR A 79 15.82 -21.86 20.33
C THR A 79 16.84 -20.84 19.79
N PRO A 80 16.42 -19.88 18.93
CA PRO A 80 17.34 -18.86 18.43
C PRO A 80 17.78 -17.89 19.55
N THR A 81 19.09 -17.70 19.65
CA THR A 81 19.74 -16.72 20.54
C THR A 81 19.30 -15.30 20.16
N PRO A 82 18.91 -14.44 21.12
CA PRO A 82 18.52 -13.07 20.82
C PRO A 82 19.71 -12.25 20.28
N ALA A 83 19.44 -11.47 19.24
CA ALA A 83 20.41 -10.58 18.62
C ALA A 83 20.79 -9.41 19.57
N PRO A 84 22.04 -8.93 19.53
CA PRO A 84 22.49 -7.84 20.38
C PRO A 84 21.78 -6.52 20.04
N THR A 85 21.35 -5.82 21.09
CA THR A 85 20.74 -4.49 21.01
C THR A 85 21.75 -3.45 20.50
N PRO A 86 21.43 -2.65 19.47
CA PRO A 86 22.32 -1.59 19.00
C PRO A 86 22.46 -0.47 20.03
N ALA A 87 23.68 0.08 20.13
CA ALA A 87 24.03 1.16 21.04
C ALA A 87 23.33 2.49 20.67
N PRO A 88 23.05 3.36 21.66
CA PRO A 88 22.37 4.62 21.41
C PRO A 88 23.23 5.58 20.58
N THR A 89 22.60 6.18 19.56
CA THR A 89 23.21 7.22 18.72
C THR A 89 23.40 8.52 19.51
N PRO A 90 24.59 9.17 19.44
CA PRO A 90 24.83 10.43 20.13
C PRO A 90 23.97 11.57 19.55
N ALA A 91 23.56 12.48 20.44
CA ALA A 91 22.73 13.62 20.09
C ALA A 91 23.47 14.62 19.18
N PRO A 92 22.79 15.24 18.21
CA PRO A 92 23.40 16.24 17.32
C PRO A 92 23.77 17.51 18.09
N ALA A 93 24.92 18.08 17.73
CA ALA A 93 25.44 19.32 18.28
C ALA A 93 24.56 20.53 17.90
N PRO A 94 24.49 21.58 18.74
CA PRO A 94 23.69 22.77 18.45
C PRO A 94 24.24 23.54 17.25
N THR A 95 23.33 23.94 16.36
CA THR A 95 23.60 24.80 15.20
C THR A 95 24.02 26.21 15.63
N PRO A 96 25.04 26.82 14.97
CA PRO A 96 25.49 28.17 15.27
C PRO A 96 24.45 29.23 14.91
N THR A 97 24.30 30.21 15.81
CA THR A 97 23.46 31.41 15.66
C THR A 97 23.94 32.28 14.49
N PRO A 98 23.08 32.66 13.54
CA PRO A 98 23.47 33.56 12.45
C PRO A 98 23.74 34.98 12.97
N ALA A 99 24.78 35.61 12.41
CA ALA A 99 25.22 36.97 12.69
C ALA A 99 24.17 38.02 12.27
N PRO A 100 24.14 39.20 12.93
CA PRO A 100 23.17 40.26 12.62
C PRO A 100 23.39 40.86 11.24
N ALA A 101 22.28 41.04 10.51
CA ALA A 101 22.25 41.64 9.18
C ALA A 101 22.59 43.16 9.22
N PRO A 102 23.27 43.69 8.18
CA PRO A 102 23.60 45.11 8.10
C PRO A 102 22.35 45.98 7.87
N ALA A 103 22.36 47.16 8.50
CA ALA A 103 21.28 48.13 8.50
C ALA A 103 20.97 48.65 7.08
N ALA A 104 19.69 48.60 6.71
CA ALA A 104 19.16 49.19 5.49
C ALA A 104 19.05 50.71 5.60
N ALA A 105 19.53 51.40 4.56
CA ALA A 105 19.37 52.83 4.31
C ALA A 105 17.88 53.21 4.06
N PRO A 106 17.50 54.50 4.21
CA PRO A 106 16.12 54.91 4.41
C PRO A 106 15.25 54.84 3.14
N ALA A 107 13.97 54.55 3.38
CA ALA A 107 12.90 54.39 2.39
C ALA A 107 12.49 55.71 1.69
N PRO A 108 12.11 55.66 0.40
CA PRO A 108 11.29 56.71 -0.21
C PRO A 108 9.78 56.51 0.10
N PRO A 109 8.98 57.59 0.07
CA PRO A 109 7.66 57.63 0.69
C PRO A 109 6.55 56.93 -0.10
N SER A 110 5.58 56.44 0.68
CA SER A 110 4.30 55.87 0.29
C SER A 110 3.60 56.64 -0.83
N GLY A 111 3.24 55.92 -1.89
CA GLY A 111 2.36 56.40 -2.95
C GLY A 111 1.62 55.24 -3.61
N ALA A 112 0.30 55.22 -3.40
CA ALA A 112 -0.72 54.47 -4.13
C ALA A 112 -0.76 52.93 -3.96
N ARG A 113 -1.81 52.50 -3.24
CA ARG A 113 -2.47 51.20 -3.42
C ARG A 113 -3.27 51.20 -4.72
N PRO A 114 -3.12 50.18 -5.59
CA PRO A 114 -4.22 49.72 -6.45
C PRO A 114 -4.80 48.40 -5.92
N ALA A 115 -6.12 48.26 -6.02
CA ALA A 115 -6.86 47.02 -5.79
C ALA A 115 -6.45 45.92 -6.79
N PRO A 116 -6.61 44.62 -6.45
CA PRO A 116 -6.14 43.53 -7.30
C PRO A 116 -7.09 43.30 -8.48
N ALA A 117 -6.55 43.35 -9.70
CA ALA A 117 -7.20 42.80 -10.88
C ALA A 117 -6.53 41.46 -11.26
N PRO A 118 -7.30 40.43 -11.63
CA PRO A 118 -6.78 39.12 -12.00
C PRO A 118 -6.27 39.17 -13.44
N GLY A 119 -5.04 38.70 -13.67
CA GLY A 119 -4.51 38.65 -15.04
C GLY A 119 -3.02 38.97 -15.18
N ALA A 120 -2.20 38.57 -14.23
CA ALA A 120 -0.77 38.45 -14.51
C ALA A 120 -0.51 37.02 -14.96
N SER A 121 -0.55 36.81 -16.29
CA SER A 121 0.07 35.67 -16.95
C SER A 121 1.57 35.69 -16.65
N ARG A 122 1.95 35.21 -15.47
CA ARG A 122 3.34 34.95 -15.11
C ARG A 122 3.80 33.76 -15.95
N SER A 123 4.81 33.99 -16.80
CA SER A 123 5.45 32.93 -17.59
C SER A 123 5.72 31.68 -16.74
N PRO A 124 5.43 30.46 -17.24
CA PRO A 124 5.34 29.24 -16.43
C PRO A 124 6.65 28.74 -15.79
N PHE A 125 7.77 29.43 -15.99
CA PHE A 125 9.11 28.95 -15.62
C PHE A 125 9.94 29.88 -14.73
N GLY A 126 9.43 31.05 -14.31
CA GLY A 126 10.30 32.12 -13.80
C GLY A 126 10.32 32.38 -12.29
N ALA A 127 9.24 32.08 -11.56
CA ALA A 127 9.18 32.34 -10.13
C ALA A 127 8.69 31.06 -9.44
N SER A 128 9.61 30.32 -8.83
CA SER A 128 9.25 29.27 -7.88
C SER A 128 8.71 29.96 -6.63
N ASP A 129 7.41 30.32 -6.64
CA ASP A 129 6.74 30.78 -5.44
C ASP A 129 7.02 29.73 -4.34
N PRO A 130 7.64 30.11 -3.21
CA PRO A 130 8.02 29.15 -2.17
C PRO A 130 6.80 28.38 -1.66
N ASN A 131 5.63 29.03 -1.67
CA ASN A 131 4.33 28.41 -1.44
C ASN A 131 3.94 27.35 -2.50
N ALA A 132 4.20 27.61 -3.78
CA ALA A 132 3.93 26.63 -4.83
C ALA A 132 4.87 25.42 -4.74
N LYS A 133 6.14 25.64 -4.38
CA LYS A 133 7.09 24.57 -4.08
C LYS A 133 6.61 23.74 -2.88
N ALA A 134 6.23 24.40 -1.78
CA ALA A 134 5.68 23.77 -0.58
C ALA A 134 4.44 22.93 -0.90
N ARG A 135 3.50 23.46 -1.70
CA ARG A 135 2.30 22.71 -2.11
C ARG A 135 2.62 21.47 -2.96
N ARG A 136 3.57 21.59 -3.90
CA ARG A 136 4.00 20.45 -4.73
C ARG A 136 4.66 19.37 -3.88
N LEU A 137 5.55 19.76 -2.97
CA LEU A 137 6.24 18.81 -2.10
C LEU A 137 5.26 18.09 -1.16
N ALA A 138 4.34 18.81 -0.54
CA ALA A 138 3.29 18.23 0.30
C ALA A 138 2.49 17.15 -0.45
N ARG A 139 2.04 17.45 -1.68
CA ARG A 139 1.31 16.48 -2.51
C ARG A 139 2.17 15.27 -2.89
N ALA A 140 3.44 15.48 -3.21
CA ALA A 140 4.35 14.39 -3.56
C ALA A 140 4.55 13.43 -2.38
N LEU A 141 4.85 13.95 -1.19
CA LEU A 141 5.06 13.14 0.02
C LEU A 141 3.81 12.38 0.43
N VAL A 142 2.62 13.00 0.36
CA VAL A 142 1.38 12.29 0.67
C VAL A 142 1.04 11.25 -0.40
N SER A 143 1.31 11.54 -1.68
CA SER A 143 1.13 10.56 -2.75
C SER A 143 2.05 9.35 -2.60
N ASP A 144 3.25 9.56 -2.07
CA ASP A 144 4.22 8.49 -1.77
C ASP A 144 3.65 7.52 -0.72
N ILE A 145 3.12 8.04 0.39
CA ILE A 145 2.44 7.26 1.44
C ILE A 145 1.35 6.36 0.83
N VAL A 146 0.53 6.92 -0.06
CA VAL A 146 -0.55 6.17 -0.74
C VAL A 146 0.00 5.07 -1.65
N THR A 147 1.08 5.37 -2.37
CA THR A 147 1.68 4.47 -3.35
C THR A 147 2.28 3.24 -2.67
N TYR A 148 2.90 3.42 -1.50
CA TYR A 148 3.50 2.33 -0.73
C TYR A 148 2.52 1.59 0.20
N HIS A 149 1.39 2.20 0.53
CA HIS A 149 0.39 1.62 1.44
C HIS A 149 -1.05 1.66 0.89
N PRO A 150 -1.31 1.16 -0.33
CA PRO A 150 -2.63 1.28 -0.95
C PRO A 150 -3.71 0.48 -0.21
N GLU A 151 -3.36 -0.72 0.27
CA GLU A 151 -4.28 -1.63 0.98
C GLU A 151 -4.57 -1.16 2.40
N ARG A 152 -3.53 -0.75 3.16
CA ARG A 152 -3.70 -0.16 4.50
C ARG A 152 -4.58 1.09 4.44
N ARG A 153 -4.44 1.92 3.40
CA ARG A 153 -5.26 3.13 3.24
C ARG A 153 -6.73 2.79 3.03
N ASP A 154 -7.03 1.82 2.18
CA ASP A 154 -8.41 1.45 1.87
C ASP A 154 -9.11 0.83 3.09
N GLN A 155 -8.39 -0.01 3.83
CA GLN A 155 -8.85 -0.55 5.12
C GLN A 155 -9.12 0.57 6.13
N ALA A 156 -8.16 1.48 6.31
CA ALA A 156 -8.32 2.60 7.24
C ALA A 156 -9.46 3.56 6.83
N LEU A 157 -9.73 3.71 5.52
CA LEU A 157 -10.86 4.48 4.99
C LEU A 157 -12.18 3.81 5.36
N ALA A 158 -12.26 2.48 5.25
CA ALA A 158 -13.44 1.72 5.64
C ALA A 158 -13.69 1.78 7.15
N ASP A 159 -12.63 1.71 7.95
CA ASP A 159 -12.71 1.70 9.42
C ASP A 159 -12.79 3.12 10.04
N GLY A 160 -12.58 4.17 9.25
CA GLY A 160 -12.50 5.55 9.73
C GLY A 160 -11.29 5.83 10.63
N THR A 161 -10.28 4.95 10.63
CA THR A 161 -9.10 4.99 11.50
C THR A 161 -7.87 5.62 10.84
N LEU A 162 -8.04 6.30 9.69
CA LEU A 162 -6.95 6.89 8.88
C LEU A 162 -5.89 7.60 9.71
N LYS A 163 -6.34 8.45 10.63
CA LYS A 163 -5.45 9.28 11.44
C LYS A 163 -4.56 8.47 12.37
N ARG A 164 -5.06 7.36 12.92
CA ARG A 164 -4.31 6.51 13.84
C ARG A 164 -3.37 5.57 13.08
N GLU A 165 -3.85 4.96 12.00
CA GLU A 165 -3.10 3.98 11.23
C GLU A 165 -1.96 4.59 10.40
N PHE A 166 -2.09 5.85 9.97
CA PHE A 166 -1.09 6.55 9.18
C PHE A 166 -0.31 7.61 9.97
N MET A 167 -0.52 7.74 11.28
CA MET A 167 0.10 8.79 12.08
C MET A 167 1.64 8.77 11.97
N ASP A 168 2.26 7.60 12.06
CA ASP A 168 3.72 7.45 12.00
C ASP A 168 4.29 7.85 10.63
N GLU A 169 3.63 7.44 9.55
CA GLU A 169 4.03 7.82 8.18
C GLU A 169 3.82 9.33 7.95
N ILE A 170 2.69 9.87 8.39
CA ILE A 170 2.39 11.30 8.31
C ILE A 170 3.44 12.11 9.08
N LYS A 171 3.86 11.65 10.26
CA LYS A 171 4.89 12.32 11.06
C LYS A 171 6.24 12.33 10.34
N LYS A 172 6.68 11.18 9.81
CA LYS A 172 7.94 11.10 9.03
C LYS A 172 7.92 12.02 7.81
N SER A 173 6.83 11.98 7.04
CA SER A 173 6.67 12.87 5.88
C SER A 173 6.56 14.33 6.27
N TRP A 174 5.99 14.66 7.42
CA TRP A 174 5.96 16.03 7.95
C TRP A 174 7.36 16.52 8.35
N GLU A 175 8.17 15.69 9.00
CA GLU A 175 9.55 16.02 9.35
C GLU A 175 10.40 16.27 8.09
N GLU A 176 10.23 15.44 7.05
CA GLU A 176 10.87 15.64 5.76
C GLU A 176 10.37 16.91 5.04
N TYR A 177 9.06 17.15 5.08
CA TYR A 177 8.45 18.37 4.55
C TYR A 177 9.02 19.64 5.21
N VAL A 178 9.10 19.64 6.54
CA VAL A 178 9.67 20.73 7.34
C VAL A 178 11.16 20.90 7.03
N GLY A 179 11.92 19.81 6.86
CA GLY A 179 13.33 19.85 6.51
C GLY A 179 13.60 20.53 5.16
N GLN A 180 12.72 20.34 4.17
CA GLN A 180 12.92 20.91 2.82
C GLN A 180 12.31 22.30 2.62
N VAL A 181 11.21 22.62 3.31
CA VAL A 181 10.45 23.87 3.14
C VAL A 181 10.76 24.88 4.25
N GLY A 182 11.28 24.43 5.38
CA GLY A 182 11.51 25.22 6.58
C GLY A 182 10.30 25.22 7.52
N ALA A 183 10.56 25.24 8.83
CA ALA A 183 9.53 25.15 9.87
C ALA A 183 8.50 26.28 9.80
N ASP A 184 8.91 27.49 9.41
CA ASP A 184 8.05 28.66 9.37
C ASP A 184 7.00 28.56 8.24
N ALA A 185 7.45 28.16 7.05
CA ALA A 185 6.57 27.96 5.90
C ALA A 185 5.68 26.71 6.06
N ALA A 186 6.20 25.64 6.68
CA ALA A 186 5.41 24.45 6.97
C ALA A 186 4.28 24.72 7.97
N ARG A 187 4.53 25.51 9.02
CA ARG A 187 3.52 25.85 10.03
C ARG A 187 2.54 26.93 9.57
N SER A 188 2.99 27.87 8.73
CA SER A 188 2.17 28.97 8.25
C SER A 188 1.23 28.60 7.10
N THR A 189 1.39 27.41 6.50
CA THR A 189 0.61 27.03 5.31
C THR A 189 -0.14 25.71 5.51
N PRO A 190 -1.42 25.62 5.09
CA PRO A 190 -2.21 24.41 5.27
C PRO A 190 -1.92 23.33 4.22
N HIS A 191 -0.95 23.54 3.32
CA HIS A 191 -0.71 22.71 2.13
C HIS A 191 -0.56 21.22 2.44
N PHE A 192 0.14 20.87 3.52
CA PHE A 192 0.33 19.48 3.92
C PHE A 192 -0.96 18.84 4.43
N ARG A 193 -1.71 19.55 5.27
CA ARG A 193 -3.02 19.10 5.76
C ARG A 193 -4.02 18.96 4.61
N ASP A 194 -4.06 19.93 3.70
CA ASP A 194 -4.89 19.87 2.51
C ASP A 194 -4.50 18.69 1.62
N ALA A 195 -3.20 18.40 1.46
CA ALA A 195 -2.74 17.22 0.72
C ALA A 195 -3.16 15.91 1.40
N LEU A 196 -3.10 15.81 2.74
CA LEU A 196 -3.59 14.66 3.49
C LEU A 196 -5.09 14.42 3.25
N ASN A 197 -5.89 15.49 3.34
CA ASN A 197 -7.34 15.39 3.12
C ASN A 197 -7.67 15.05 1.65
N ASP A 198 -7.00 15.68 0.68
CA ASP A 198 -7.22 15.46 -0.76
C ASP A 198 -6.78 14.06 -1.23
N ILE A 199 -5.58 13.62 -0.83
CA ILE A 199 -4.92 12.42 -1.39
C ILE A 199 -5.10 11.20 -0.48
N LEU A 200 -4.82 11.34 0.81
CA LEU A 200 -4.88 10.22 1.75
C LEU A 200 -6.33 9.88 2.09
N ALA A 201 -7.14 10.91 2.39
CA ALA A 201 -8.55 10.76 2.75
C ALA A 201 -9.52 10.86 1.55
N LYS A 202 -9.02 10.80 0.31
CA LYS A 202 -9.82 10.88 -0.94
C LYS A 202 -10.82 12.07 -0.96
N GLY A 203 -10.43 13.21 -0.40
CA GLY A 203 -11.23 14.44 -0.32
C GLY A 203 -12.01 14.64 0.98
N GLN A 204 -11.94 13.72 1.95
CA GLN A 204 -12.58 13.88 3.26
C GLN A 204 -11.73 14.75 4.21
N GLN A 205 -12.36 15.65 4.97
CA GLN A 205 -11.69 16.45 6.01
C GLN A 205 -11.54 15.65 7.30
N VAL A 206 -10.50 14.80 7.37
CA VAL A 206 -10.21 13.92 8.52
C VAL A 206 -9.05 14.46 9.37
N PHE A 207 -8.18 15.28 8.77
CA PHE A 207 -6.96 15.81 9.36
C PHE A 207 -7.01 17.32 9.60
#